data_AF-A0A1F7BEM0-F1
#
_entry.id   AF-A0A1F7BEM0-F1
#
_cell.length_a   1.000
_cell.length_b   1.000
_cell.length_c   1.000
_cell.angle_alpha   90.00
_cell.angle_beta   90.00
_cell.angle_gamma   90.00
#
_symmetry.space_group_name_H-M   'P 1'
#
loop_
_entity.id
_entity.type
_entity.pdbx_description
1 polymer ?
#
loop_
_entity_poly.entity_id
_entity_poly.type
_entity_poly.pdbx_seq_one_letter_code
_entity_poly.pdbx_strand_id
1 'polypeptide(L)'
;MEKEGDKTECVFYTTFMFERNALAKAILTFELVLIFGYFGIDKFVHPLNWIGWIPLWMDGLFGMPKQTWLMIIGVQETLAAVLILIPVRRVRQFACLFIAAQVAVILTQVGVNEMGARDFGILLSSLALFFLL
;
A
#
# COMPACT_ATOMS: atom_id res chain seq x y z
N MET A 1 12.81 -44.99 -19.87
CA MET A 1 13.66 -43.92 -19.29
C MET A 1 13.12 -42.51 -19.55
N GLU A 2 11.93 -42.35 -20.16
CA GLU A 2 11.39 -41.03 -20.56
C GLU A 2 10.51 -40.34 -19.49
N LYS A 3 10.18 -41.04 -18.39
CA LYS A 3 9.28 -40.52 -17.33
C LYS A 3 9.98 -39.83 -16.15
N GLU A 4 11.32 -39.83 -16.11
CA GLU A 4 12.07 -39.23 -15.01
C GLU A 4 12.41 -37.74 -15.25
N GLY A 5 12.71 -37.37 -16.50
CA GLY A 5 13.00 -35.97 -16.89
C GLY A 5 11.81 -35.02 -16.72
N ASP A 6 10.60 -35.48 -17.07
CA ASP A 6 9.35 -34.70 -16.97
C ASP A 6 9.04 -34.28 -15.51
N LYS A 7 9.31 -35.18 -14.55
CA LYS A 7 9.10 -34.89 -13.12
C LYS A 7 10.14 -33.93 -12.55
N THR A 8 11.39 -34.02 -13.01
CA THR A 8 12.46 -33.13 -12.52
C THR A 8 12.25 -31.71 -13.04
N GLU A 9 11.86 -31.56 -14.30
CA GLU A 9 11.45 -30.29 -14.89
C GLU A 9 10.28 -29.68 -14.11
N CYS A 10 9.21 -30.44 -13.87
CA CYS A 10 8.02 -29.96 -13.17
C CYS A 10 8.30 -29.52 -11.71
N VAL A 11 9.16 -30.25 -10.99
CA VAL A 11 9.61 -29.88 -9.62
C VAL A 11 10.49 -28.62 -9.65
N PHE A 12 11.35 -28.48 -10.65
CA PHE A 12 12.19 -27.29 -10.81
C PHE A 12 11.34 -26.05 -11.11
N TYR A 13 10.39 -26.14 -12.03
CA TYR A 13 9.49 -25.02 -12.36
C TYR A 13 8.61 -24.61 -11.17
N THR A 14 8.06 -25.56 -10.42
CA THR A 14 7.22 -25.27 -9.24
C THR A 14 8.01 -24.59 -8.11
N THR A 15 9.24 -25.07 -7.83
CA THR A 15 10.12 -24.47 -6.81
C THR A 15 10.55 -23.05 -7.20
N PHE A 16 10.98 -22.86 -8.45
CA PHE A 16 11.37 -21.56 -8.97
C PHE A 16 10.21 -20.55 -8.98
N MET A 17 9.00 -20.98 -9.37
CA MET A 17 7.80 -20.13 -9.36
C MET A 17 7.37 -19.76 -7.93
N PHE A 18 7.56 -20.65 -6.96
CA PHE A 18 7.29 -20.36 -5.55
C PHE A 18 8.22 -19.27 -4.99
N GLU A 19 9.52 -19.35 -5.29
CA GLU A 19 10.51 -18.33 -4.89
C GLU A 19 10.21 -16.96 -5.52
N ARG A 20 9.85 -16.93 -6.80
CA ARG A 20 9.47 -15.68 -7.49
C ARG A 20 8.24 -15.03 -6.88
N ASN A 21 7.21 -15.81 -6.59
CA ASN A 21 6.00 -15.30 -5.95
C ASN A 21 6.26 -14.84 -4.51
N ALA A 22 7.14 -15.53 -3.78
CA ALA A 22 7.54 -15.11 -2.44
C ALA A 22 8.32 -13.78 -2.48
N LEU A 23 9.26 -13.63 -3.41
CA LEU A 23 10.02 -12.39 -3.62
C LEU A 23 9.11 -11.23 -4.04
N ALA A 24 8.22 -11.44 -5.01
CA ALA A 24 7.26 -10.42 -5.43
C ALA A 24 6.37 -9.96 -4.26
N LYS A 25 5.86 -10.89 -3.46
CA LYS A 25 5.11 -10.55 -2.22
C LYS A 25 5.96 -9.74 -1.25
N ALA A 26 7.21 -10.13 -1.03
CA ALA A 26 8.09 -9.46 -0.09
C ALA A 26 8.41 -8.04 -0.54
N ILE A 27 8.72 -7.83 -1.83
CA ILE A 27 9.02 -6.52 -2.40
C ILE A 27 7.81 -5.59 -2.28
N LEU A 28 6.64 -6.03 -2.73
CA LEU A 28 5.41 -5.23 -2.64
C LEU A 28 5.01 -4.93 -1.19
N THR A 29 5.19 -5.89 -0.29
CA THR A 29 4.97 -5.69 1.14
C THR A 29 5.92 -4.63 1.69
N PHE A 30 7.20 -4.72 1.36
CA PHE A 30 8.20 -3.77 1.82
C PHE A 30 7.94 -2.35 1.30
N GLU A 31 7.62 -2.21 0.01
CA GLU A 31 7.24 -0.93 -0.62
C GLU A 31 6.08 -0.27 0.12
N LEU A 32 4.95 -0.98 0.27
CA LEU A 32 3.75 -0.42 0.90
C LEU A 32 3.98 -0.09 2.38
N VAL A 33 4.66 -0.97 3.12
CA VAL A 33 4.97 -0.72 4.54
C VAL A 33 5.89 0.48 4.71
N LEU A 34 6.91 0.61 3.85
CA LEU A 34 7.84 1.73 3.92
C LEU A 34 7.13 3.04 3.62
N ILE A 35 6.37 3.11 2.53
CA ILE A 35 5.69 4.34 2.10
C ILE A 35 4.61 4.75 3.10
N PHE A 36 3.69 3.85 3.46
CA PHE A 36 2.58 4.16 4.38
C PHE A 36 3.04 4.33 5.81
N GLY A 37 4.07 3.58 6.23
CA GLY A 37 4.69 3.76 7.54
C GLY A 37 5.36 5.13 7.64
N TYR A 38 6.18 5.50 6.67
CA TYR A 38 6.88 6.79 6.68
C TYR A 38 5.91 7.98 6.55
N PHE A 39 5.03 7.97 5.55
CA PHE A 39 4.05 9.06 5.36
C PHE A 39 3.05 9.14 6.51
N GLY A 40 2.60 8.00 7.04
CA GLY A 40 1.68 7.96 8.17
C GLY A 40 2.29 8.58 9.43
N ILE A 41 3.52 8.18 9.77
CA ILE A 41 4.24 8.72 10.92
C ILE A 41 4.53 10.22 10.72
N ASP A 42 4.98 10.63 9.54
CA ASP A 42 5.32 12.05 9.32
C ASP A 42 4.07 12.95 9.31
N LYS A 43 2.93 12.49 8.78
CA LYS A 43 1.64 13.21 8.89
C LYS A 43 1.16 13.36 10.32
N PHE A 44 1.45 12.37 11.16
CA PHE A 44 1.09 12.41 12.58
C PHE A 44 2.00 13.33 13.39
N VAL A 45 3.32 13.27 13.18
CA VAL A 45 4.32 14.04 13.96
C VAL A 45 4.50 15.45 13.42
N HIS A 46 4.49 15.64 12.11
CA HIS A 46 4.73 16.91 11.42
C HIS A 46 3.60 17.27 10.44
N PRO A 47 2.33 17.40 10.91
CA PRO A 47 1.19 17.66 10.02
C PRO A 47 1.33 18.94 9.20
N LEU A 48 2.08 19.94 9.67
CA LEU A 48 2.28 21.19 8.93
C LEU A 48 3.00 20.99 7.58
N ASN A 49 3.83 19.95 7.44
CA ASN A 49 4.50 19.62 6.17
C ASN A 49 3.50 19.18 5.08
N TRP A 50 2.37 18.64 5.51
CA TRP A 50 1.37 18.02 4.64
C TRP A 50 0.13 18.87 4.43
N ILE A 51 0.03 20.00 5.14
CA ILE A 51 -1.19 20.82 5.21
C ILE A 51 -1.61 21.43 3.87
N GLY A 52 -0.66 21.63 2.95
CA GLY A 52 -0.93 22.09 1.59
C GLY A 52 -1.51 21.02 0.67
N TRP A 53 -1.40 19.74 1.05
CA TRP A 53 -1.89 18.61 0.26
C TRP A 53 -3.28 18.13 0.71
N ILE A 54 -3.79 18.64 1.83
CA ILE A 54 -5.18 18.37 2.22
C ILE A 54 -6.14 19.20 1.36
N PRO A 55 -7.26 18.63 0.92
CA PRO A 55 -8.32 19.37 0.26
C PRO A 55 -8.93 20.45 1.14
N LEU A 56 -9.25 21.59 0.53
CA LEU A 56 -9.87 22.72 1.23
C LEU A 56 -11.22 22.37 1.88
N TRP A 57 -11.97 21.40 1.33
CA TRP A 57 -13.26 20.98 1.87
C TRP A 57 -13.16 20.25 3.22
N MET A 58 -11.97 19.78 3.62
CA MET A 58 -11.77 19.14 4.92
C MET A 58 -11.60 20.15 6.06
N ASP A 59 -11.34 21.42 5.75
CA ASP A 59 -11.14 22.42 6.79
C ASP A 59 -12.47 22.79 7.46
N GLY A 60 -12.55 22.62 8.77
CA GLY A 60 -13.78 22.80 9.53
C GLY A 60 -14.77 21.64 9.42
N LEU A 61 -14.43 20.56 8.69
CA LEU A 61 -15.28 19.37 8.61
C LEU A 61 -15.43 18.75 10.00
N PHE A 62 -16.67 18.51 10.43
CA PHE A 62 -17.02 18.09 11.79
C PHE A 62 -16.48 19.03 12.90
N GLY A 63 -16.28 20.32 12.58
CA GLY A 63 -15.75 21.31 13.52
C GLY A 63 -14.25 21.15 13.82
N MET A 64 -13.54 20.32 13.06
CA MET A 64 -12.11 20.07 13.25
C MET A 64 -11.26 20.79 12.19
N PRO A 65 -10.09 21.34 12.57
CA PRO A 65 -9.18 21.95 11.60
C PRO A 65 -8.52 20.87 10.74
N LYS A 66 -8.07 21.27 9.53
CA LYS A 66 -7.28 20.42 8.62
C LYS A 66 -6.08 19.70 9.27
N GLN A 67 -5.45 20.30 10.28
CA GLN A 67 -4.35 19.68 11.02
C GLN A 67 -4.79 18.40 11.75
N THR A 68 -5.98 18.41 12.35
CA THR A 68 -6.53 17.24 13.05
C THR A 68 -6.82 16.12 12.07
N TRP A 69 -7.37 16.45 10.90
CA TRP A 69 -7.58 15.48 9.83
C TRP A 69 -6.29 14.82 9.35
N LEU A 70 -5.21 15.58 9.21
CA LEU A 70 -3.90 15.02 8.86
C LEU A 70 -3.39 14.03 9.91
N MET A 71 -3.54 14.34 11.19
CA MET A 71 -3.14 13.42 12.25
C MET A 71 -3.96 12.13 12.20
N ILE A 72 -5.27 12.22 11.96
CA ILE A 72 -6.16 11.05 11.81
C ILE A 72 -5.72 10.19 10.62
N ILE A 73 -5.51 10.82 9.45
CA ILE A 73 -5.03 10.14 8.24
C ILE A 73 -3.66 9.49 8.50
N GLY A 74 -2.76 10.18 9.19
CA GLY A 74 -1.43 9.67 9.55
C GLY A 74 -1.50 8.41 10.42
N VAL A 75 -2.39 8.39 11.40
CA VAL A 75 -2.66 7.19 12.22
C VAL A 75 -3.23 6.06 11.35
N GLN A 76 -4.18 6.36 10.47
CA GLN A 76 -4.78 5.35 9.57
C GLN A 76 -3.73 4.71 8.64
N GLU A 77 -2.86 5.51 8.04
CA GLU A 77 -1.78 5.02 7.17
C GLU A 77 -0.76 4.18 7.94
N THR A 78 -0.38 4.64 9.14
CA THR A 78 0.53 3.88 10.02
C THR A 78 -0.08 2.55 10.42
N LEU A 79 -1.37 2.53 10.78
CA LEU A 79 -2.08 1.29 11.10
C LEU A 79 -2.18 0.37 9.89
N ALA A 80 -2.45 0.88 8.69
CA ALA A 80 -2.48 0.08 7.48
C ALA A 80 -1.13 -0.60 7.20
N ALA A 81 -0.02 0.13 7.38
CA ALA A 81 1.32 -0.44 7.26
C ALA A 81 1.57 -1.56 8.30
N VAL A 82 1.16 -1.36 9.55
CA VAL A 82 1.26 -2.40 10.59
C VAL A 82 0.40 -3.63 10.23
N LEU A 83 -0.83 -3.43 9.74
CA LEU A 83 -1.73 -4.52 9.36
C LEU A 83 -1.16 -5.37 8.21
N ILE A 84 -0.41 -4.78 7.27
CA ILE A 84 0.26 -5.51 6.19
C ILE A 84 1.34 -6.47 6.72
N LEU A 85 2.02 -6.11 7.81
CA LEU A 85 3.06 -6.95 8.43
C LEU A 85 2.49 -8.15 9.20
N ILE A 86 1.23 -8.10 9.59
CA ILE A 86 0.58 -9.22 10.29
C ILE A 86 0.45 -10.40 9.31
N PRO A 87 0.95 -11.61 9.64
CA PRO A 87 0.97 -12.76 8.72
C PRO A 87 -0.40 -13.44 8.57
N VAL A 88 -1.49 -12.68 8.61
CA VAL A 88 -2.87 -13.16 8.44
C VAL A 88 -3.41 -12.68 7.10
N ARG A 89 -3.65 -13.60 6.16
CA ARG A 89 -4.04 -13.32 4.77
C ARG A 89 -5.19 -12.30 4.66
N ARG A 90 -6.29 -12.51 5.39
CA ARG A 90 -7.47 -11.62 5.34
C ARG A 90 -7.16 -10.20 5.84
N VAL A 91 -6.31 -10.08 6.86
CA VAL A 91 -5.91 -8.78 7.43
C VAL A 91 -5.07 -8.01 6.41
N ARG A 92 -4.11 -8.68 5.77
CA ARG A 92 -3.28 -8.08 4.72
C ARG A 92 -4.11 -7.67 3.51
N GLN A 93 -5.04 -8.51 3.07
CA GLN A 93 -5.96 -8.21 1.98
C GLN A 93 -6.82 -6.97 2.29
N PHE A 94 -7.36 -6.88 3.51
CA PHE A 94 -8.10 -5.70 3.96
C PHE A 94 -7.23 -4.44 3.93
N ALA A 95 -6.00 -4.52 4.44
CA ALA A 95 -5.08 -3.38 4.43
C ALA A 95 -4.71 -2.93 3.00
N CYS A 96 -4.52 -3.85 2.07
CA CYS A 96 -4.27 -3.53 0.66
C CYS A 96 -5.47 -2.80 0.04
N LEU A 97 -6.69 -3.29 0.26
CA LEU A 97 -7.90 -2.63 -0.24
C LEU A 97 -8.11 -1.25 0.39
N PHE A 98 -7.83 -1.11 1.69
CA PHE A 98 -7.89 0.17 2.38
C PHE A 98 -6.92 1.19 1.77
N ILE A 99 -5.65 0.80 1.58
CA ILE A 99 -4.64 1.61 0.91
C ILE A 99 -5.08 1.98 -0.51
N ALA A 100 -5.57 1.01 -1.29
CA ALA A 100 -6.00 1.24 -2.66
C ALA A 100 -7.16 2.24 -2.72
N ALA A 101 -8.15 2.11 -1.83
CA ALA A 101 -9.26 3.05 -1.75
C ALA A 101 -8.79 4.46 -1.37
N GLN A 102 -7.89 4.58 -0.39
CA GLN A 102 -7.35 5.86 0.04
C GLN A 102 -6.59 6.57 -1.09
N VAL A 103 -5.70 5.85 -1.77
CA VAL A 103 -4.92 6.39 -2.90
C VAL A 103 -5.84 6.75 -4.06
N ALA A 104 -6.87 5.95 -4.34
CA ALA A 104 -7.85 6.28 -5.36
C ALA A 104 -8.56 7.61 -5.08
N VAL A 105 -8.93 7.89 -3.83
CA VAL A 105 -9.51 9.19 -3.45
C VAL A 105 -8.52 10.33 -3.67
N ILE A 106 -7.25 10.15 -3.28
CA ILE A 106 -6.19 11.16 -3.49
C ILE A 106 -6.01 11.47 -4.99
N LEU A 107 -6.01 10.43 -5.84
CA LEU A 107 -5.86 10.59 -7.29
C LEU A 107 -6.98 11.43 -7.91
N THR A 108 -8.19 11.43 -7.35
CA THR A 108 -9.28 12.31 -7.82
C THR A 108 -9.01 13.80 -7.59
N GLN A 109 -8.06 14.13 -6.71
CA GLN A 109 -7.79 15.49 -6.27
C GLN A 109 -6.46 16.04 -6.81
N VAL A 110 -5.46 15.18 -6.96
CA VAL A 110 -4.11 15.56 -7.40
C VAL A 110 -4.03 15.83 -8.91
N GLY A 111 -4.88 15.18 -9.71
CA GLY A 111 -4.87 15.31 -11.18
C GLY A 111 -3.71 14.56 -11.85
N VAL A 112 -3.46 14.85 -13.14
CA VAL A 112 -2.42 14.19 -13.94
C VAL A 112 -1.12 14.99 -13.88
N ASN A 113 -0.34 14.77 -12.82
CA ASN A 113 1.00 15.35 -12.63
C ASN A 113 1.99 14.26 -12.15
N GLU A 114 3.24 14.65 -11.89
CA GLU A 114 4.30 13.76 -11.39
C GLU A 114 3.93 13.05 -10.08
N MET A 115 3.19 13.73 -9.19
CA MET A 115 2.70 13.15 -7.94
C MET A 115 1.60 12.13 -8.19
N GLY A 116 0.67 12.43 -9.09
CA GLY A 116 -0.41 11.52 -9.49
C GLY A 116 0.13 10.26 -10.17
N ALA A 117 1.17 10.36 -11.01
CA ALA A 117 1.81 9.20 -11.62
C ALA A 117 2.45 8.27 -10.58
N ARG A 118 3.12 8.83 -9.57
CA ARG A 118 3.67 8.07 -8.43
C ARG A 118 2.55 7.36 -7.66
N ASP A 119 1.50 8.09 -7.31
CA ASP A 119 0.39 7.57 -6.51
C ASP A 119 -0.40 6.49 -7.28
N PHE A 120 -0.49 6.62 -8.61
CA PHE A 120 -1.04 5.57 -9.46
C PHE A 120 -0.19 4.29 -9.42
N GLY A 121 1.14 4.42 -9.37
CA GLY A 121 2.05 3.29 -9.15
C GLY A 121 1.75 2.57 -7.83
N ILE A 122 1.63 3.32 -6.74
CA ILE A 122 1.32 2.78 -5.40
C ILE A 122 -0.04 2.06 -5.39
N LEU A 123 -1.05 2.62 -6.06
CA LEU A 123 -2.36 2.00 -6.22
C LEU A 123 -2.24 0.62 -6.89
N LEU A 124 -1.50 0.54 -7.99
CA LEU A 124 -1.28 -0.72 -8.70
C LEU A 124 -0.47 -1.72 -7.87
N SER A 125 0.56 -1.27 -7.15
CA SER A 125 1.34 -2.13 -6.23
C SER A 125 0.46 -2.74 -5.14
N SER A 126 -0.46 -1.94 -4.59
CA SER A 126 -1.42 -2.43 -3.58
C SER A 126 -2.40 -3.47 -4.15
N LEU A 127 -2.94 -3.23 -5.34
CA LEU A 127 -3.82 -4.20 -6.01
C LEU A 127 -3.06 -5.46 -6.40
N ALA A 128 -1.82 -5.35 -6.88
CA ALA A 128 -0.97 -6.48 -7.20
C ALA A 128 -0.73 -7.36 -5.96
N LEU A 129 -0.41 -6.75 -4.81
CA LEU A 129 -0.24 -7.49 -3.56
C LEU A 129 -1.55 -8.16 -3.13
N PHE A 130 -2.70 -7.48 -3.26
CA PHE A 130 -4.01 -8.06 -2.95
C PHE A 130 -4.31 -9.34 -3.74
N PHE A 131 -4.03 -9.35 -5.05
CA PHE A 131 -4.26 -10.53 -5.90
C PHE A 131 -3.23 -11.64 -5.68
N LEU A 132 -2.00 -11.28 -5.30
CA LEU A 132 -0.92 -12.22 -5.03
C LEU A 132 -1.03 -12.88 -3.64
N LEU A 133 -1.72 -12.23 -2.70
CA LEU A 133 -1.94 -12.71 -1.34
C LEU A 133 -2.96 -13.80 -1.26
#